data_AF-A0A815ZHN7-F1
#
_entry.id   AF-A0A815ZHN7-F1
#
_cell.length_a   1.000
_cell.length_b   1.000
_cell.length_c   1.000
_cell.angle_alpha   90.00
_cell.angle_beta   90.00
_cell.angle_gamma   90.00
#
_symmetry.space_group_name_H-M   'P 1'
#
loop_
_entity.id
_entity.type
_entity.pdbx_description
1 polymer ?
#
loop_
_entity_poly.entity_id
_entity_poly.type
_entity_poly.pdbx_seq_one_letter_code
_entity_poly.pdbx_strand_id
1 'polypeptide(L)'
;MSESESNQDTSSSVNAFMNSNNTTVLSSDVIQPRRRMVRNYSLIWLDESMDETNDVFQNNLAQLRTVTNDVNVFKQRDECIDFLTDCPDIKCFLVAEHTITQQIMPLINDIPQLHGMHRFSNNKSLHEEWATKWRKIKSVHINIDDLCEALRLDIKKCNRDSIAMSFVTANHMEPTGNLNQLEPTFMYTQIFKDILLDMKHGKQAIKDFTVYCRNTNSVSPINIDRFEKEYHDQLAIWWYTFPSNIYSMLNYALRSMDGDTIINMGFFIHDLHQQIKGLHQQQVHSYHAKPFIVYRGQGLSKAIFEKLQKTKGGLISFNNFLSTTTEKDIALGLAYSASENVDMVRIFFIMSIDPCIKSTPFASIKKESYFKEEAEILFSMHTVFRVGATKQIDNENELYQVELQLTSDDDQQLRLLTDRIREQASGGTGWQRLGNLLLKIGQFNKAEELYNVLLEQTSNEGEKAHYYNQLGTVHLYQDDYEKAIWYYEKALEIQEKTLPSNHPGLATSYNNIGSVYNAMGQYSKALSF
;
A
#
# COMPACT_ATOMS: atom_id res chain seq x y z
N MET A 1 6.09 49.20 -6.10
CA MET A 1 6.36 48.54 -4.80
C MET A 1 5.01 48.06 -4.29
N SER A 2 4.52 46.91 -4.75
CA SER A 2 4.96 45.56 -4.34
C SER A 2 4.32 45.16 -3.02
N GLU A 3 3.02 44.89 -3.07
CA GLU A 3 2.28 44.22 -2.01
C GLU A 3 2.69 42.74 -1.97
N SER A 4 2.65 42.13 -0.79
CA SER A 4 3.06 40.75 -0.56
C SER A 4 1.84 39.84 -0.44
N GLU A 5 1.65 38.92 -1.39
CA GLU A 5 0.57 37.94 -1.32
C GLU A 5 0.75 36.96 -0.15
N SER A 6 -0.32 36.75 0.61
CA SER A 6 -0.33 35.85 1.77
C SER A 6 -0.75 34.43 1.39
N ASN A 7 0.22 33.53 1.22
CA ASN A 7 -0.06 32.08 1.14
C ASN A 7 -0.61 31.60 2.49
N GLN A 8 -1.93 31.37 2.57
CA GLN A 8 -2.59 30.79 3.74
C GLN A 8 -2.57 29.24 3.69
N ASP A 9 -2.58 28.59 4.85
CA ASP A 9 -2.36 27.14 4.97
C ASP A 9 -3.56 26.28 4.55
N THR A 10 -3.61 25.93 3.26
CA THR A 10 -4.46 24.86 2.69
C THR A 10 -4.13 23.46 3.24
N SER A 11 -3.01 23.30 3.94
CA SER A 11 -2.51 22.03 4.48
C SER A 11 -3.32 21.45 5.65
N SER A 12 -4.18 22.25 6.28
CA SER A 12 -4.83 21.89 7.54
C SER A 12 -6.19 21.19 7.38
N SER A 13 -6.92 21.47 6.30
CA SER A 13 -8.29 21.01 6.05
C SER A 13 -8.40 19.68 5.31
N VAL A 14 -7.42 19.32 4.47
CA VAL A 14 -7.48 18.11 3.60
C VAL A 14 -7.59 16.81 4.40
N ASN A 15 -6.93 16.73 5.56
CA ASN A 15 -6.84 15.51 6.37
C ASN A 15 -8.17 15.10 7.04
N ALA A 16 -9.13 16.03 7.19
CA ALA A 16 -10.28 15.86 8.10
C ALA A 16 -11.56 15.26 7.50
N PHE A 17 -11.66 15.11 6.17
CA PHE A 17 -12.94 14.84 5.48
C PHE A 17 -13.06 13.46 4.79
N MET A 18 -12.03 12.62 4.82
CA MET A 18 -11.97 11.32 4.12
C MET A 18 -12.81 10.18 4.78
N ASN A 19 -14.05 10.47 5.22
CA ASN A 19 -14.91 9.56 5.99
C ASN A 19 -16.41 9.74 5.72
N SER A 20 -16.87 9.57 4.48
CA SER A 20 -18.30 9.40 4.17
C SER A 20 -18.54 8.56 2.90
N ASN A 21 -19.37 7.52 3.01
CA ASN A 21 -19.76 6.64 1.91
C ASN A 21 -21.10 7.08 1.27
N ASN A 22 -21.27 6.85 -0.03
CA ASN A 22 -22.58 6.63 -0.67
C ASN A 22 -22.41 5.84 -1.99
N THR A 23 -23.50 5.29 -2.53
CA THR A 23 -23.48 4.14 -3.47
C THR A 23 -24.31 4.34 -4.75
N THR A 24 -23.90 3.71 -5.87
CA THR A 24 -24.84 3.27 -6.95
C THR A 24 -24.25 2.21 -7.92
N VAL A 25 -24.82 1.00 -7.87
CA VAL A 25 -25.16 0.02 -8.95
C VAL A 25 -25.12 0.56 -10.41
N LEU A 26 -24.74 -0.14 -11.51
CA LEU A 26 -24.16 -1.48 -11.89
C LEU A 26 -23.63 -1.35 -13.38
N SER A 27 -23.05 -2.30 -14.15
CA SER A 27 -23.01 -3.78 -14.18
C SER A 27 -21.67 -4.37 -14.72
N SER A 28 -21.59 -5.00 -15.91
CA SER A 28 -20.37 -5.70 -16.41
C SER A 28 -20.16 -5.80 -17.94
N ASP A 29 -18.87 -5.80 -18.34
CA ASP A 29 -18.14 -6.83 -19.13
C ASP A 29 -17.31 -6.45 -20.39
N VAL A 30 -15.98 -6.72 -20.26
CA VAL A 30 -14.90 -6.96 -21.27
C VAL A 30 -14.68 -5.88 -22.37
N ILE A 31 -13.54 -5.17 -22.44
CA ILE A 31 -12.20 -5.63 -22.90
C ILE A 31 -11.06 -4.80 -22.24
N GLN A 32 -9.94 -5.46 -21.85
CA GLN A 32 -8.70 -4.78 -21.41
C GLN A 32 -7.78 -4.36 -22.58
N PRO A 33 -6.79 -3.46 -22.34
CA PRO A 33 -5.44 -4.03 -22.28
C PRO A 33 -4.52 -3.55 -21.13
N ARG A 34 -4.19 -4.52 -20.26
CA ARG A 34 -2.85 -4.80 -19.67
C ARG A 34 -2.41 -4.15 -18.36
N ARG A 35 -2.05 -5.07 -17.44
CA ARG A 35 -1.20 -4.93 -16.24
C ARG A 35 -1.81 -4.13 -15.08
N ARG A 36 -2.92 -4.66 -14.56
CA ARG A 36 -3.26 -4.55 -13.13
C ARG A 36 -2.05 -4.96 -12.27
N MET A 37 -1.95 -4.35 -11.09
CA MET A 37 -0.87 -4.54 -10.11
C MET A 37 -0.83 -5.95 -9.53
N VAL A 38 0.32 -6.35 -8.97
CA VAL A 38 0.42 -7.57 -8.14
C VAL A 38 -0.44 -7.39 -6.89
N ARG A 39 -1.54 -8.13 -6.81
CA ARG A 39 -2.43 -8.18 -5.64
C ARG A 39 -1.97 -9.30 -4.72
N ASN A 40 -1.47 -8.95 -3.54
CA ASN A 40 -0.91 -9.92 -2.59
C ASN A 40 -1.96 -10.87 -2.00
N TYR A 41 -3.24 -10.52 -2.05
CA TYR A 41 -4.36 -11.37 -1.68
C TYR A 41 -5.65 -10.90 -2.38
N SER A 42 -6.64 -11.79 -2.43
CA SER A 42 -8.02 -11.51 -2.90
C SER A 42 -9.01 -12.15 -1.95
N LEU A 43 -10.17 -11.52 -1.76
CA LEU A 43 -11.33 -12.16 -1.13
C LEU A 43 -12.27 -12.67 -2.22
N ILE A 44 -12.86 -13.83 -1.98
CA ILE A 44 -13.85 -14.45 -2.85
C ILE A 44 -15.14 -14.63 -2.05
N TRP A 45 -16.28 -14.26 -2.59
CA TRP A 45 -17.61 -14.66 -2.11
C TRP A 45 -18.25 -15.59 -3.13
N LEU A 46 -18.62 -16.80 -2.73
CA LEU A 46 -19.27 -17.79 -3.58
C LEU A 46 -20.67 -18.09 -3.04
N ASP A 47 -21.69 -17.76 -3.83
CA ASP A 47 -23.09 -17.85 -3.43
C ASP A 47 -24.01 -18.14 -4.63
N GLU A 48 -24.52 -19.37 -4.66
CA GLU A 48 -25.43 -19.86 -5.70
C GLU A 48 -26.85 -19.28 -5.56
N SER A 49 -27.16 -18.62 -4.43
CA SER A 49 -28.46 -17.98 -4.14
C SER A 49 -28.47 -16.46 -4.36
N MET A 50 -27.38 -15.91 -4.88
CA MET A 50 -27.10 -14.48 -5.03
C MET A 50 -28.12 -13.73 -5.91
N ASP A 51 -28.91 -12.89 -5.25
CA ASP A 51 -29.69 -11.80 -5.83
C ASP A 51 -28.95 -10.47 -5.64
N GLU A 52 -28.51 -9.87 -6.74
CA GLU A 52 -27.79 -8.59 -6.78
C GLU A 52 -28.68 -7.39 -6.39
N THR A 53 -30.00 -7.54 -6.44
CA THR A 53 -30.96 -6.49 -6.07
C THR A 53 -31.27 -6.46 -4.57
N ASN A 54 -30.69 -7.39 -3.79
CA ASN A 54 -30.95 -7.53 -2.37
C ASN A 54 -30.08 -6.58 -1.51
N ASP A 55 -30.72 -5.62 -0.83
CA ASP A 55 -30.07 -4.64 0.05
C ASP A 55 -29.16 -5.28 1.12
N VAL A 56 -29.53 -6.45 1.66
CA VAL A 56 -28.75 -7.15 2.68
C VAL A 56 -27.46 -7.72 2.09
N PHE A 57 -27.53 -8.26 0.87
CA PHE A 57 -26.35 -8.73 0.14
C PHE A 57 -25.41 -7.56 -0.20
N GLN A 58 -25.95 -6.44 -0.70
CA GLN A 58 -25.15 -5.26 -1.03
C GLN A 58 -24.52 -4.61 0.20
N ASN A 59 -25.22 -4.55 1.33
CA ASN A 59 -24.65 -4.13 2.61
C ASN A 59 -23.50 -5.06 3.06
N ASN A 60 -23.70 -6.38 2.98
CA ASN A 60 -22.65 -7.35 3.34
C ASN A 60 -21.41 -7.23 2.46
N LEU A 61 -21.60 -7.07 1.14
CA LEU A 61 -20.53 -6.88 0.18
C LEU A 61 -19.79 -5.54 0.39
N ALA A 62 -20.51 -4.46 0.71
CA ALA A 62 -19.92 -3.18 1.08
C ALA A 62 -19.06 -3.29 2.35
N GLN A 63 -19.53 -4.00 3.39
CA GLN A 63 -18.77 -4.24 4.61
C GLN A 63 -17.50 -5.07 4.34
N LEU A 64 -17.56 -6.12 3.50
CA LEU A 64 -16.35 -6.82 3.07
C LEU A 64 -15.39 -5.96 2.25
N ARG A 65 -15.90 -4.99 1.47
CA ARG A 65 -15.04 -4.01 0.79
C ARG A 65 -14.30 -3.11 1.79
N THR A 66 -14.85 -2.85 2.99
CA THR A 66 -14.10 -2.23 4.11
C THR A 66 -13.05 -3.16 4.78
N VAL A 67 -12.94 -4.41 4.34
CA VAL A 67 -11.87 -5.36 4.72
C VAL A 67 -10.82 -5.48 3.61
N THR A 68 -11.26 -5.46 2.34
CA THR A 68 -10.39 -5.43 1.17
C THR A 68 -11.14 -4.93 -0.07
N ASN A 69 -10.53 -4.02 -0.83
CA ASN A 69 -11.11 -3.51 -2.07
C ASN A 69 -11.20 -4.57 -3.20
N ASP A 70 -10.54 -5.72 -3.06
CA ASP A 70 -10.66 -6.84 -3.99
C ASP A 70 -11.54 -7.96 -3.40
N VAL A 71 -12.85 -7.81 -3.61
CA VAL A 71 -13.86 -8.86 -3.35
C VAL A 71 -14.42 -9.31 -4.68
N ASN A 72 -13.98 -10.49 -5.15
CA ASN A 72 -14.50 -11.15 -6.34
C ASN A 72 -15.70 -12.00 -5.94
N VAL A 73 -16.78 -11.95 -6.71
CA VAL A 73 -18.04 -12.62 -6.39
C VAL A 73 -18.38 -13.60 -7.51
N PHE A 74 -18.63 -14.86 -7.16
CA PHE A 74 -19.01 -15.90 -8.12
C PHE A 74 -20.36 -16.50 -7.77
N LYS A 75 -21.14 -16.82 -8.80
CA LYS A 75 -22.38 -17.59 -8.68
C LYS A 75 -22.15 -19.07 -9.00
N GLN A 76 -21.12 -19.39 -9.78
CA GLN A 76 -20.80 -20.76 -10.17
C GLN A 76 -19.54 -21.26 -9.46
N ARG A 77 -19.55 -22.54 -9.06
CA ARG A 77 -18.38 -23.20 -8.44
C ARG A 77 -17.19 -23.26 -9.38
N ASP A 78 -17.42 -23.56 -10.65
CA ASP A 78 -16.35 -23.80 -11.61
C ASP A 78 -15.57 -22.51 -11.91
N GLU A 79 -16.27 -21.38 -12.10
CA GLU A 79 -15.66 -20.02 -12.20
C GLU A 79 -14.76 -19.69 -10.99
N CYS A 80 -15.20 -20.06 -9.78
CA CYS A 80 -14.45 -19.85 -8.55
C CYS A 80 -13.22 -20.76 -8.45
N ILE A 81 -13.29 -21.99 -8.96
CA ILE A 81 -12.17 -22.93 -9.03
C ILE A 81 -11.14 -22.46 -10.07
N ASP A 82 -11.60 -22.08 -11.27
CA ASP A 82 -10.73 -21.56 -12.34
C ASP A 82 -9.99 -20.29 -11.87
N PHE A 83 -10.67 -19.36 -11.20
CA PHE A 83 -10.02 -18.19 -10.59
C PHE A 83 -8.99 -18.57 -9.51
N LEU A 84 -9.25 -19.62 -8.73
CA LEU A 84 -8.31 -20.13 -7.72
C LEU A 84 -7.08 -20.82 -8.33
N THR A 85 -7.17 -21.39 -9.54
CA THR A 85 -6.05 -22.04 -10.22
C THR A 85 -5.26 -21.12 -11.14
N ASP A 86 -5.92 -20.18 -11.83
CA ASP A 86 -5.30 -19.31 -12.84
C ASP A 86 -4.54 -18.11 -12.25
N CYS A 87 -4.66 -17.89 -10.94
CA CYS A 87 -4.00 -16.80 -10.20
C CYS A 87 -2.91 -17.29 -9.24
N PRO A 88 -1.82 -17.92 -9.73
CA PRO A 88 -0.88 -18.67 -8.91
C PRO A 88 -0.14 -17.84 -7.85
N ASP A 89 0.06 -16.54 -8.09
CA ASP A 89 0.75 -15.61 -7.18
C ASP A 89 -0.18 -14.96 -6.12
N ILE A 90 -1.51 -15.17 -6.17
CA ILE A 90 -2.48 -14.48 -5.33
C ILE A 90 -2.91 -15.35 -4.14
N LYS A 91 -2.91 -14.79 -2.92
CA LYS A 91 -3.44 -15.45 -1.73
C LYS A 91 -4.96 -15.29 -1.65
N CYS A 92 -5.73 -16.34 -1.85
CA CYS A 92 -7.18 -16.26 -1.83
C CYS A 92 -7.77 -16.61 -0.45
N PHE A 93 -8.68 -15.78 0.03
CA PHE A 93 -9.62 -16.10 1.10
C PHE A 93 -10.99 -16.36 0.50
N LEU A 94 -11.69 -17.42 0.92
CA LEU A 94 -13.02 -17.75 0.42
C LEU A 94 -14.08 -17.57 1.52
N VAL A 95 -15.19 -16.94 1.16
CA VAL A 95 -16.44 -16.90 1.91
C VAL A 95 -17.49 -17.66 1.11
N ALA A 96 -18.23 -18.57 1.73
CA ALA A 96 -19.37 -19.21 1.08
C ALA A 96 -20.46 -19.62 2.08
N GLU A 97 -21.66 -19.85 1.52
CA GLU A 97 -22.82 -20.44 2.20
C GLU A 97 -22.52 -21.90 2.61
N HIS A 98 -23.23 -22.41 3.62
CA HIS A 98 -23.01 -23.74 4.19
C HIS A 98 -23.09 -24.87 3.16
N THR A 99 -24.14 -24.86 2.34
CA THR A 99 -24.46 -25.91 1.36
C THR A 99 -23.37 -26.03 0.29
N ILE A 100 -22.81 -24.88 -0.09
CA ILE A 100 -21.73 -24.75 -1.07
C ILE A 100 -20.40 -25.18 -0.45
N THR A 101 -20.14 -24.75 0.80
CA THR A 101 -18.90 -25.08 1.55
C THR A 101 -18.69 -26.59 1.64
N GLN A 102 -19.75 -27.37 1.89
CA GLN A 102 -19.66 -28.85 1.87
C GLN A 102 -19.23 -29.42 0.51
N GLN A 103 -19.71 -28.81 -0.59
CA GLN A 103 -19.55 -29.35 -1.96
C GLN A 103 -18.23 -28.92 -2.61
N ILE A 104 -17.76 -27.70 -2.38
CA ILE A 104 -16.53 -27.19 -3.00
C ILE A 104 -15.25 -27.61 -2.26
N MET A 105 -15.28 -27.74 -0.93
CA MET A 105 -14.08 -28.00 -0.12
C MET A 105 -13.26 -29.24 -0.53
N PRO A 106 -13.85 -30.39 -0.92
CA PRO A 106 -13.10 -31.54 -1.41
C PRO A 106 -12.31 -31.28 -2.70
N LEU A 107 -12.65 -30.24 -3.47
CA LEU A 107 -11.98 -29.86 -4.71
C LEU A 107 -10.88 -28.81 -4.47
N ILE A 108 -11.11 -27.86 -3.56
CA ILE A 108 -10.22 -26.71 -3.35
C ILE A 108 -9.26 -26.83 -2.16
N ASN A 109 -9.41 -27.85 -1.29
CA ASN A 109 -8.58 -27.98 -0.09
C ASN A 109 -7.06 -27.97 -0.39
N ASP A 110 -6.64 -28.56 -1.51
CA ASP A 110 -5.21 -28.73 -1.79
C ASP A 110 -4.62 -27.59 -2.64
N ILE A 111 -5.45 -26.67 -3.16
CA ILE A 111 -5.01 -25.52 -3.98
C ILE A 111 -4.13 -24.57 -3.14
N PRO A 112 -2.83 -24.37 -3.45
CA PRO A 112 -1.91 -23.56 -2.63
C PRO A 112 -2.34 -22.11 -2.39
N GLN A 113 -3.07 -21.52 -3.35
CA GLN A 113 -3.55 -20.15 -3.35
C GLN A 113 -4.56 -19.92 -2.21
N LEU A 114 -5.43 -20.90 -1.93
CA LEU A 114 -6.45 -20.82 -0.88
C LEU A 114 -5.81 -20.84 0.51
N HIS A 115 -5.72 -19.67 1.14
CA HIS A 115 -5.10 -19.43 2.45
C HIS A 115 -6.06 -19.59 3.63
N GLY A 116 -7.37 -19.59 3.39
CA GLY A 116 -8.39 -19.81 4.40
C GLY A 116 -9.81 -19.68 3.84
N MET A 117 -10.73 -20.43 4.43
CA MET A 117 -12.15 -20.35 4.14
C MET A 117 -12.94 -19.98 5.41
N HIS A 118 -13.90 -19.08 5.25
CA HIS A 118 -14.81 -18.62 6.29
C HIS A 118 -16.24 -18.98 5.87
N ARG A 119 -16.99 -19.70 6.71
CA ARG A 119 -18.40 -20.02 6.41
C ARG A 119 -19.27 -18.86 6.83
N PHE A 120 -20.13 -18.36 5.95
CA PHE A 120 -21.16 -17.38 6.29
C PHE A 120 -22.53 -18.07 6.28
N SER A 121 -23.37 -17.85 7.29
CA SER A 121 -24.72 -18.44 7.33
C SER A 121 -25.66 -17.70 8.26
N ASN A 122 -26.82 -17.31 7.74
CA ASN A 122 -27.88 -16.62 8.51
C ASN A 122 -28.52 -17.50 9.61
N ASN A 123 -28.20 -18.80 9.68
CA ASN A 123 -28.80 -19.72 10.65
C ASN A 123 -27.77 -20.26 11.67
N LYS A 124 -28.10 -20.14 12.96
CA LYS A 124 -27.23 -20.43 14.10
C LYS A 124 -27.10 -21.93 14.41
N SER A 125 -28.01 -22.76 13.90
CA SER A 125 -27.94 -24.22 13.99
C SER A 125 -27.19 -24.80 12.80
N LEU A 126 -25.89 -25.11 12.98
CA LEU A 126 -25.17 -26.29 12.44
C LEU A 126 -23.66 -26.13 12.71
N HIS A 127 -23.27 -26.42 13.95
CA HIS A 127 -21.91 -26.89 14.24
C HIS A 127 -21.86 -28.36 13.79
N GLU A 128 -21.10 -28.65 12.73
CA GLU A 128 -20.93 -30.02 12.25
C GLU A 128 -19.46 -30.44 12.31
N GLU A 129 -19.23 -31.67 12.77
CA GLU A 129 -17.91 -32.27 12.94
C GLU A 129 -17.15 -32.51 11.63
N TRP A 130 -17.72 -32.20 10.46
CA TRP A 130 -16.99 -32.24 9.20
C TRP A 130 -16.13 -30.98 8.99
N ALA A 131 -16.54 -29.82 9.51
CA ALA A 131 -15.82 -28.57 9.29
C ALA A 131 -14.42 -28.60 9.94
N THR A 132 -14.31 -29.26 11.09
CA THR A 132 -13.04 -29.49 11.82
C THR A 132 -12.12 -30.51 11.13
N LYS A 133 -12.57 -31.23 10.10
CA LYS A 133 -11.73 -32.16 9.31
C LYS A 133 -10.87 -31.44 8.28
N TRP A 134 -11.22 -30.20 7.90
CA TRP A 134 -10.54 -29.45 6.86
C TRP A 134 -9.70 -28.31 7.43
N ARG A 135 -8.37 -28.44 7.38
CA ARG A 135 -7.41 -27.47 7.96
C ARG A 135 -7.55 -26.03 7.43
N LYS A 136 -8.15 -25.84 6.25
CA LYS A 136 -8.37 -24.51 5.64
C LYS A 136 -9.66 -23.82 6.08
N ILE A 137 -10.63 -24.52 6.69
CA ILE A 137 -11.83 -23.86 7.25
C ILE A 137 -11.42 -23.20 8.57
N LYS A 138 -11.41 -21.87 8.59
CA LYS A 138 -10.88 -21.07 9.70
C LYS A 138 -11.91 -20.74 10.76
N SER A 139 -13.13 -20.39 10.35
CA SER A 139 -14.20 -19.93 11.25
C SER A 139 -15.58 -19.96 10.59
N VAL A 140 -16.63 -19.87 11.42
CA VAL A 140 -18.03 -19.82 11.03
C VAL A 140 -18.64 -18.53 11.58
N HIS A 141 -19.35 -17.80 10.72
CA HIS A 141 -19.91 -16.49 11.00
C HIS A 141 -21.40 -16.42 10.69
N ILE A 142 -22.10 -15.60 11.47
CA ILE A 142 -23.55 -15.42 11.42
C ILE A 142 -23.89 -13.93 11.26
N ASN A 143 -23.10 -13.05 11.89
CA ASN A 143 -23.07 -11.64 11.55
C ASN A 143 -21.92 -11.35 10.56
N ILE A 144 -22.08 -10.30 9.77
CA ILE A 144 -21.11 -9.82 8.81
C ILE A 144 -19.95 -9.07 9.49
N ASP A 145 -20.17 -8.37 10.60
CA ASP A 145 -19.09 -7.75 11.38
C ASP A 145 -18.09 -8.80 11.91
N ASP A 146 -18.60 -9.92 12.46
CA ASP A 146 -17.79 -11.04 12.96
C ASP A 146 -16.88 -11.61 11.86
N LEU A 147 -17.46 -11.78 10.66
CA LEU A 147 -16.75 -12.22 9.45
C LEU A 147 -15.69 -11.19 9.05
N CYS A 148 -16.01 -9.91 9.08
CA CYS A 148 -15.09 -8.83 8.76
C CYS A 148 -13.91 -8.76 9.74
N GLU A 149 -14.15 -8.88 11.05
CA GLU A 149 -13.08 -8.95 12.05
C GLU A 149 -12.22 -10.21 11.88
N ALA A 150 -12.82 -11.38 11.65
CA ALA A 150 -12.09 -12.62 11.43
C ALA A 150 -11.23 -12.56 10.16
N LEU A 151 -11.76 -12.03 9.06
CA LEU A 151 -10.99 -11.79 7.83
C LEU A 151 -9.87 -10.77 8.06
N ARG A 152 -10.13 -9.65 8.73
CA ARG A 152 -9.07 -8.67 9.12
C ARG A 152 -7.99 -9.35 9.95
N LEU A 153 -8.34 -10.21 10.91
CA LEU A 153 -7.39 -10.95 11.73
C LEU A 153 -6.62 -12.00 10.94
N ASP A 154 -7.24 -12.70 10.01
CA ASP A 154 -6.59 -13.75 9.23
C ASP A 154 -5.77 -13.24 8.04
N ILE A 155 -6.17 -12.12 7.42
CA ILE A 155 -5.31 -11.31 6.54
C ILE A 155 -4.12 -10.77 7.35
N LYS A 156 -4.35 -10.18 8.54
CA LYS A 156 -3.26 -9.72 9.43
C LYS A 156 -2.31 -10.86 9.82
N LYS A 157 -2.79 -12.08 10.11
CA LYS A 157 -1.96 -13.27 10.38
C LYS A 157 -1.16 -13.72 9.14
N CYS A 158 -1.82 -13.91 7.99
CA CYS A 158 -1.15 -14.32 6.74
C CYS A 158 -0.18 -13.27 6.19
N ASN A 159 -0.26 -12.04 6.69
CA ASN A 159 0.67 -10.92 6.46
C ASN A 159 1.66 -10.68 7.61
N ARG A 160 1.71 -11.47 8.70
CA ARG A 160 2.85 -11.42 9.66
C ARG A 160 4.14 -11.93 9.01
N ASP A 161 3.99 -12.83 8.04
CA ASP A 161 5.03 -13.66 7.43
C ASP A 161 5.70 -13.04 6.19
N SER A 162 5.54 -11.73 5.94
CA SER A 162 6.21 -11.05 4.83
C SER A 162 6.79 -9.70 5.27
N ILE A 163 8.01 -9.39 4.83
CA ILE A 163 8.60 -8.05 4.95
C ILE A 163 8.52 -7.39 3.58
N ALA A 164 8.18 -6.09 3.55
CA ALA A 164 8.02 -5.32 2.33
C ALA A 164 9.40 -5.07 1.69
N MET A 165 9.84 -6.03 0.89
CA MET A 165 11.07 -5.94 0.12
C MET A 165 10.75 -6.10 -1.36
N SER A 166 11.30 -5.22 -2.18
CA SER A 166 11.08 -5.24 -3.64
C SER A 166 12.39 -5.30 -4.39
N PHE A 167 12.40 -5.99 -5.53
CA PHE A 167 13.63 -6.45 -6.17
C PHE A 167 13.80 -5.93 -7.60
N VAL A 168 15.03 -5.58 -7.97
CA VAL A 168 15.40 -5.24 -9.35
C VAL A 168 16.71 -5.95 -9.71
N THR A 169 16.68 -6.91 -10.63
CA THR A 169 17.89 -7.65 -11.05
C THR A 169 18.86 -6.75 -11.83
N ALA A 170 20.14 -7.15 -11.90
CA ALA A 170 21.17 -6.40 -12.62
C ALA A 170 20.88 -6.24 -14.12
N ASN A 171 20.16 -7.19 -14.73
CA ASN A 171 19.96 -7.25 -16.18
C ASN A 171 18.69 -6.52 -16.68
N HIS A 172 17.85 -5.97 -15.79
CA HIS A 172 16.55 -5.38 -16.15
C HIS A 172 16.62 -3.99 -16.83
N MET A 173 17.80 -3.55 -17.29
CA MET A 173 18.05 -2.19 -17.78
C MET A 173 18.51 -2.16 -19.26
N GLU A 174 17.60 -2.44 -20.18
CA GLU A 174 17.65 -1.78 -21.50
C GLU A 174 16.93 -0.42 -21.43
N PRO A 175 17.37 0.62 -22.17
CA PRO A 175 16.85 1.98 -22.04
C PRO A 175 15.33 2.13 -22.30
N THR A 176 14.77 1.21 -23.08
CA THR A 176 13.37 1.18 -23.53
C THR A 176 12.40 0.50 -22.55
N GLY A 177 12.89 0.03 -21.40
CA GLY A 177 12.12 -0.75 -20.42
C GLY A 177 10.84 -0.03 -19.93
N ASN A 178 9.68 -0.58 -20.29
CA ASN A 178 8.39 -0.14 -19.77
C ASN A 178 8.32 -0.38 -18.26
N LEU A 179 7.97 0.66 -17.48
CA LEU A 179 7.88 0.64 -16.02
C LEU A 179 7.00 -0.49 -15.46
N ASN A 180 6.03 -0.97 -16.24
CA ASN A 180 5.22 -2.14 -15.92
C ASN A 180 6.03 -3.46 -15.81
N GLN A 181 7.35 -3.45 -15.97
CA GLN A 181 8.27 -4.57 -15.69
C GLN A 181 8.88 -4.53 -14.28
N LEU A 182 8.85 -3.38 -13.59
CA LEU A 182 9.34 -3.26 -12.22
C LEU A 182 8.32 -3.84 -11.24
N GLU A 183 8.79 -4.29 -10.07
CA GLU A 183 7.86 -4.64 -8.99
C GLU A 183 7.13 -3.35 -8.54
N PRO A 184 5.79 -3.27 -8.62
CA PRO A 184 5.12 -1.96 -8.50
C PRO A 184 5.26 -1.33 -7.11
N THR A 185 5.34 -2.18 -6.08
CA THR A 185 5.71 -1.88 -4.69
C THR A 185 7.05 -1.14 -4.56
N PHE A 186 8.06 -1.43 -5.40
CA PHE A 186 9.31 -0.66 -5.44
C PHE A 186 9.03 0.79 -5.83
N MET A 187 8.34 1.00 -6.96
CA MET A 187 8.08 2.33 -7.49
C MET A 187 7.20 3.15 -6.54
N TYR A 188 6.06 2.60 -6.13
CA TYR A 188 5.07 3.39 -5.40
C TYR A 188 5.49 3.74 -3.97
N THR A 189 6.34 2.94 -3.33
CA THR A 189 6.82 3.27 -1.97
C THR A 189 7.85 4.41 -1.98
N GLN A 190 8.66 4.53 -3.04
CA GLN A 190 9.50 5.72 -3.27
C GLN A 190 8.67 6.95 -3.66
N ILE A 191 7.61 6.78 -4.47
CA ILE A 191 6.70 7.91 -4.81
C ILE A 191 5.95 8.39 -3.56
N PHE A 192 5.38 7.48 -2.75
CA PHE A 192 4.74 7.82 -1.48
C PHE A 192 5.69 8.58 -0.55
N LYS A 193 6.94 8.10 -0.40
CA LYS A 193 7.97 8.79 0.38
C LYS A 193 8.21 10.22 -0.12
N ASP A 194 8.52 10.41 -1.40
CA ASP A 194 8.77 11.76 -1.94
C ASP A 194 7.53 12.67 -1.80
N ILE A 195 6.30 12.15 -1.96
CA ILE A 195 5.06 12.91 -1.77
C ILE A 195 4.81 13.28 -0.30
N LEU A 196 4.88 12.33 0.62
CA LEU A 196 4.64 12.54 2.06
C LEU A 196 5.66 13.52 2.67
N LEU A 197 6.87 13.59 2.10
CA LEU A 197 7.91 14.54 2.53
C LEU A 197 7.74 15.95 1.94
N ASP A 198 7.10 16.08 0.78
CA ASP A 198 6.72 17.38 0.18
C ASP A 198 5.42 17.95 0.79
N MET A 199 4.60 17.13 1.44
CA MET A 199 3.37 17.57 2.10
C MET A 199 3.64 18.17 3.49
N LYS A 200 2.98 19.30 3.76
CA LYS A 200 2.83 19.86 5.11
C LYS A 200 1.65 19.19 5.80
N HIS A 201 1.81 18.87 7.08
CA HIS A 201 0.72 18.39 7.93
C HIS A 201 0.44 19.37 9.07
N GLY A 202 -0.84 19.73 9.24
CA GLY A 202 -1.30 20.58 10.33
C GLY A 202 -1.68 19.77 11.58
N LYS A 203 -1.84 20.44 12.73
CA LYS A 203 -2.27 19.82 14.01
C LYS A 203 -3.60 19.06 13.95
N GLN A 204 -4.40 19.26 12.90
CA GLN A 204 -5.64 18.53 12.68
C GLN A 204 -5.38 17.05 12.32
N ALA A 205 -4.34 16.76 11.52
CA ALA A 205 -3.99 15.38 11.11
C ALA A 205 -3.74 14.43 12.30
N ILE A 206 -3.21 14.95 13.42
CA ILE A 206 -3.03 14.20 14.67
C ILE A 206 -4.38 13.73 15.24
N LYS A 207 -5.42 14.57 15.16
CA LYS A 207 -6.78 14.23 15.61
C LYS A 207 -7.50 13.31 14.63
N ASP A 208 -7.33 13.56 13.33
CA ASP A 208 -7.93 12.75 12.27
C ASP A 208 -7.43 11.30 12.41
N PHE A 209 -6.12 11.14 12.68
CA PHE A 209 -5.49 9.88 13.05
C PHE A 209 -6.02 9.28 14.37
N THR A 210 -6.20 10.06 15.44
CA THR A 210 -6.74 9.49 16.70
C THR A 210 -8.21 9.09 16.58
N VAL A 211 -8.99 9.75 15.72
CA VAL A 211 -10.33 9.30 15.31
C VAL A 211 -10.26 8.01 14.48
N TYR A 212 -9.39 7.96 13.46
CA TYR A 212 -9.16 6.77 12.64
C TYR A 212 -8.75 5.54 13.49
N CYS A 213 -7.85 5.71 14.45
CA CYS A 213 -7.43 4.62 15.35
C CYS A 213 -8.55 4.14 16.28
N ARG A 214 -9.47 5.03 16.70
CA ARG A 214 -10.66 4.66 17.48
C ARG A 214 -11.65 3.89 16.61
N ASN A 215 -11.93 4.37 15.40
CA ASN A 215 -12.87 3.74 14.48
C ASN A 215 -12.42 2.35 14.00
N THR A 216 -11.10 2.13 13.86
CA THR A 216 -10.53 0.86 13.37
C THR A 216 -10.09 -0.10 14.48
N ASN A 217 -10.22 0.29 15.76
CA ASN A 217 -9.67 -0.44 16.93
C ASN A 217 -8.18 -0.83 16.80
N SER A 218 -7.40 -0.10 16.00
CA SER A 218 -6.01 -0.48 15.67
C SER A 218 -5.02 -0.25 16.83
N VAL A 219 -5.34 0.71 17.70
CA VAL A 219 -4.54 1.13 18.87
C VAL A 219 -5.43 1.07 20.11
N SER A 220 -4.89 0.65 21.26
CA SER A 220 -5.65 0.64 22.52
C SER A 220 -6.13 2.06 22.88
N PRO A 221 -7.39 2.28 23.29
CA PRO A 221 -7.91 3.61 23.62
C PRO A 221 -7.04 4.40 24.61
N ILE A 222 -6.45 3.73 25.61
CA ILE A 222 -5.52 4.34 26.58
C ILE A 222 -4.28 4.93 25.88
N ASN A 223 -3.76 4.23 24.87
CA ASN A 223 -2.63 4.71 24.07
C ASN A 223 -3.03 5.81 23.09
N ILE A 224 -4.26 5.79 22.54
CA ILE A 224 -4.78 6.88 21.70
C ILE A 224 -4.96 8.16 22.53
N ASP A 225 -5.63 8.06 23.67
CA ASP A 225 -5.88 9.18 24.58
C ASP A 225 -4.59 9.75 25.19
N ARG A 226 -3.50 8.98 25.17
CA ARG A 226 -2.16 9.43 25.54
C ARG A 226 -1.44 10.08 24.35
N PHE A 227 -1.50 9.47 23.16
CA PHE A 227 -0.96 10.03 21.92
C PHE A 227 -1.54 11.42 21.62
N GLU A 228 -2.85 11.60 21.73
CA GLU A 228 -3.52 12.88 21.48
C GLU A 228 -3.09 14.02 22.43
N LYS A 229 -2.52 13.69 23.60
CA LYS A 229 -2.07 14.66 24.62
C LYS A 229 -0.56 14.88 24.62
N GLU A 230 0.22 13.84 24.33
CA GLU A 230 1.68 13.85 24.46
C GLU A 230 2.42 13.89 23.10
N TYR A 231 1.77 13.61 21.96
CA TYR A 231 2.46 13.56 20.68
C TYR A 231 2.92 14.94 20.19
N HIS A 232 4.17 14.99 19.75
CA HIS A 232 4.69 15.98 18.83
C HIS A 232 5.83 15.39 17.99
N ASP A 233 6.23 16.11 16.94
CA ASP A 233 7.30 15.82 15.98
C ASP A 233 8.53 15.09 16.56
N GLN A 234 9.14 15.64 17.63
CA GLN A 234 10.37 15.11 18.25
C GLN A 234 10.15 13.83 19.07
N LEU A 235 8.91 13.31 19.14
CA LEU A 235 8.59 12.03 19.77
C LEU A 235 8.16 10.97 18.76
N ALA A 236 8.27 11.21 17.45
CA ALA A 236 7.90 10.23 16.42
C ALA A 236 8.64 8.89 16.58
N ILE A 237 9.97 8.91 16.82
CA ILE A 237 10.76 7.70 17.10
C ILE A 237 10.35 7.03 18.42
N TRP A 238 10.03 7.81 19.46
CA TRP A 238 9.58 7.28 20.74
C TRP A 238 8.24 6.56 20.58
N TRP A 239 7.28 7.15 19.87
CA TRP A 239 5.98 6.54 19.58
C TRP A 239 6.05 5.39 18.58
N TYR A 240 7.02 5.40 17.67
CA TYR A 240 7.30 4.28 16.76
C TYR A 240 7.85 3.04 17.51
N THR A 241 8.56 3.23 18.62
CA THR A 241 9.15 2.14 19.41
C THR A 241 8.34 1.77 20.65
N PHE A 242 7.51 2.68 21.18
CA PHE A 242 6.62 2.44 22.31
C PHE A 242 5.55 1.37 21.96
N PRO A 243 5.30 0.35 22.81
CA PRO A 243 4.36 -0.75 22.57
C PRO A 243 2.89 -0.30 22.51
N SER A 244 2.53 0.26 21.36
CA SER A 244 1.25 0.94 21.10
C SER A 244 0.52 0.44 19.86
N ASN A 245 1.04 -0.60 19.18
CA ASN A 245 0.71 -1.02 17.81
C ASN A 245 1.07 -0.02 16.70
N ILE A 246 1.51 1.22 16.98
CA ILE A 246 1.86 2.21 15.93
C ILE A 246 2.94 1.65 14.98
N TYR A 247 3.99 1.03 15.52
CA TYR A 247 4.97 0.24 14.75
C TYR A 247 4.29 -0.74 13.79
N SER A 248 3.42 -1.60 14.33
CA SER A 248 2.83 -2.73 13.61
C SER A 248 1.81 -2.28 12.57
N MET A 249 1.09 -1.20 12.84
CA MET A 249 0.12 -0.57 11.94
C MET A 249 0.84 0.08 10.75
N LEU A 250 1.86 0.91 11.00
CA LEU A 250 2.63 1.55 9.94
C LEU A 250 3.35 0.53 9.05
N ASN A 251 4.04 -0.44 9.67
CA ASN A 251 4.76 -1.48 8.96
C ASN A 251 3.84 -2.47 8.24
N TYR A 252 2.59 -2.63 8.70
CA TYR A 252 1.56 -3.35 7.94
C TYR A 252 1.15 -2.54 6.71
N ALA A 253 0.84 -1.26 6.87
CA ALA A 253 0.27 -0.44 5.82
C ALA A 253 1.22 -0.18 4.64
N LEU A 254 2.47 0.21 4.94
CA LEU A 254 3.53 0.38 3.94
C LEU A 254 3.84 -0.90 3.14
N ARG A 255 3.50 -2.07 3.71
CA ARG A 255 3.67 -3.39 3.08
C ARG A 255 2.46 -3.81 2.24
N SER A 256 1.25 -3.55 2.71
CA SER A 256 0.02 -3.87 1.98
C SER A 256 -0.39 -2.81 0.97
N MET A 257 0.33 -1.67 0.90
CA MET A 257 -0.07 -0.46 0.19
C MET A 257 -1.46 0.04 0.64
N ASP A 258 -1.76 -0.10 1.93
CA ASP A 258 -3.01 0.38 2.54
C ASP A 258 -2.99 1.91 2.61
N GLY A 259 -3.63 2.55 1.63
CA GLY A 259 -3.64 4.00 1.49
C GLY A 259 -4.38 4.70 2.62
N ASP A 260 -5.43 4.10 3.16
CA ASP A 260 -6.21 4.66 4.26
C ASP A 260 -5.31 4.84 5.48
N THR A 261 -4.59 3.79 5.88
CA THR A 261 -3.60 3.90 6.97
C THR A 261 -2.43 4.81 6.57
N ILE A 262 -1.87 4.72 5.36
CA ILE A 262 -0.71 5.54 4.95
C ILE A 262 -1.04 7.04 4.95
N ILE A 263 -2.23 7.44 4.49
CA ILE A 263 -2.68 8.84 4.46
C ILE A 263 -2.92 9.34 5.89
N ASN A 264 -3.67 8.60 6.71
CA ASN A 264 -3.90 8.96 8.11
C ASN A 264 -2.60 9.01 8.93
N MET A 265 -1.59 8.19 8.57
CA MET A 265 -0.25 8.24 9.17
C MET A 265 0.73 9.17 8.45
N GLY A 266 0.31 9.96 7.47
CA GLY A 266 1.21 10.78 6.64
C GLY A 266 2.07 11.75 7.44
N PHE A 267 1.47 12.45 8.41
CA PHE A 267 2.19 13.32 9.36
C PHE A 267 3.22 12.54 10.17
N PHE A 268 2.86 11.35 10.67
CA PHE A 268 3.74 10.53 11.49
C PHE A 268 4.91 9.96 10.68
N ILE A 269 4.68 9.60 9.41
CA ILE A 269 5.72 9.17 8.46
C ILE A 269 6.68 10.34 8.19
N HIS A 270 6.15 11.54 7.97
CA HIS A 270 6.93 12.77 7.78
C HIS A 270 7.80 13.05 9.00
N ASP A 271 7.21 13.16 10.19
CA ASP A 271 7.90 13.47 11.44
C ASP A 271 8.96 12.40 11.79
N LEU A 272 8.65 11.12 11.61
CA LEU A 272 9.60 10.01 11.81
C LEU A 272 10.79 10.09 10.84
N HIS A 273 10.56 10.45 9.56
CA HIS A 273 11.66 10.69 8.62
C HIS A 273 12.50 11.92 9.02
N GLN A 274 11.89 13.07 9.33
CA GLN A 274 12.64 14.26 9.69
C GLN A 274 13.43 14.06 10.99
N GLN A 275 12.90 13.32 11.97
CA GLN A 275 13.63 12.99 13.20
C GLN A 275 14.85 12.09 12.91
N ILE A 276 14.68 11.00 12.15
CA ILE A 276 15.81 10.14 11.73
C ILE A 276 16.86 10.96 10.95
N LYS A 277 16.43 11.88 10.08
CA LYS A 277 17.29 12.76 9.28
C LYS A 277 18.05 13.80 10.11
N GLY A 278 17.40 14.39 11.12
CA GLY A 278 18.04 15.28 12.07
C GLY A 278 19.09 14.56 12.91
N LEU A 279 18.77 13.37 13.43
CA LEU A 279 19.72 12.52 14.14
C LEU A 279 20.88 12.07 13.23
N HIS A 280 20.60 11.67 11.99
CA HIS A 280 21.62 11.30 11.00
C HIS A 280 22.66 12.42 10.84
N GLN A 281 22.21 13.65 10.57
CA GLN A 281 23.09 14.82 10.41
C GLN A 281 23.96 15.10 11.64
N GLN A 282 23.41 14.92 12.85
CA GLN A 282 24.16 15.04 14.09
C GLN A 282 25.20 13.92 14.25
N GLN A 283 24.84 12.67 13.89
CA GLN A 283 25.62 11.47 14.14
C GLN A 283 26.70 11.18 13.07
N VAL A 284 26.60 11.69 11.82
CA VAL A 284 27.61 11.50 10.75
C VAL A 284 29.04 11.79 11.25
N HIS A 285 29.20 12.85 12.06
CA HIS A 285 30.48 13.23 12.65
C HIS A 285 31.02 12.19 13.64
N SER A 286 30.13 11.53 14.40
CA SER A 286 30.46 10.48 15.37
C SER A 286 30.92 9.18 14.70
N TYR A 287 30.46 8.89 13.47
CA TYR A 287 30.97 7.77 12.66
C TYR A 287 32.34 8.05 12.03
N HIS A 288 32.92 9.25 12.22
CA HIS A 288 34.21 9.67 11.67
C HIS A 288 34.36 9.48 10.14
N ALA A 289 33.25 9.53 9.40
CA ALA A 289 33.19 9.21 7.96
C ALA A 289 33.77 7.82 7.59
N LYS A 290 33.72 6.84 8.50
CA LYS A 290 34.16 5.46 8.26
C LYS A 290 32.97 4.54 7.99
N PRO A 291 33.02 3.72 6.92
CA PRO A 291 32.03 2.67 6.72
C PRO A 291 31.97 1.70 7.91
N PHE A 292 30.76 1.26 8.24
CA PHE A 292 30.49 0.32 9.32
C PHE A 292 29.49 -0.76 8.87
N ILE A 293 29.19 -1.71 9.76
CA ILE A 293 28.28 -2.82 9.48
C ILE A 293 27.13 -2.80 10.47
N VAL A 294 25.91 -3.02 9.95
CA VAL A 294 24.73 -3.37 10.75
C VAL A 294 24.20 -4.74 10.33
N TYR A 295 23.45 -5.37 11.20
CA TYR A 295 22.94 -6.72 11.06
C TYR A 295 21.42 -6.77 11.25
N ARG A 296 20.78 -7.74 10.58
CA ARG A 296 19.37 -8.04 10.77
C ARG A 296 19.07 -9.52 10.54
N GLY A 297 18.46 -10.17 11.52
CA GLY A 297 17.89 -11.51 11.37
C GLY A 297 16.41 -11.47 11.07
N GLN A 298 15.93 -12.36 10.21
CA GLN A 298 14.51 -12.53 9.89
C GLN A 298 14.26 -13.84 9.14
N GLY A 299 12.99 -14.24 9.05
CA GLY A 299 12.53 -15.26 8.11
C GLY A 299 12.14 -14.64 6.77
N LEU A 300 12.23 -15.41 5.69
CA LEU A 300 11.62 -15.11 4.39
C LEU A 300 10.90 -16.35 3.86
N SER A 301 9.75 -16.16 3.21
CA SER A 301 9.14 -17.26 2.46
C SER A 301 10.06 -17.69 1.31
N LYS A 302 10.06 -18.99 0.98
CA LYS A 302 10.87 -19.58 -0.10
C LYS A 302 10.79 -18.79 -1.41
N ALA A 303 9.60 -18.33 -1.80
CA ALA A 303 9.38 -17.50 -2.99
C ALA A 303 10.08 -16.12 -2.95
N ILE A 304 10.14 -15.46 -1.78
CA ILE A 304 10.87 -14.18 -1.63
C ILE A 304 12.39 -14.46 -1.59
N PHE A 305 12.82 -15.56 -0.97
CA PHE A 305 14.21 -15.97 -0.95
C PHE A 305 14.74 -16.32 -2.36
N GLU A 306 13.96 -16.98 -3.19
CA GLU A 306 14.29 -17.21 -4.60
C GLU A 306 14.47 -15.89 -5.38
N LYS A 307 13.58 -14.90 -5.17
CA LYS A 307 13.74 -13.57 -5.77
C LYS A 307 15.04 -12.91 -5.31
N LEU A 308 15.38 -13.00 -4.02
CA LEU A 308 16.64 -12.49 -3.46
C LEU A 308 17.87 -13.16 -4.10
N GLN A 309 17.89 -14.49 -4.23
CA GLN A 309 18.96 -15.22 -4.91
C GLN A 309 19.13 -14.78 -6.39
N LYS A 310 18.02 -14.64 -7.11
CA LYS A 310 17.99 -14.17 -8.52
C LYS A 310 18.38 -12.69 -8.68
N THR A 311 18.48 -11.94 -7.57
CA THR A 311 18.78 -10.50 -7.54
C THR A 311 20.24 -10.19 -7.17
N LYS A 312 21.15 -11.16 -7.17
CA LYS A 312 22.60 -10.92 -6.99
C LYS A 312 23.13 -9.84 -7.95
N GLY A 313 23.82 -8.83 -7.44
CA GLY A 313 24.25 -7.65 -8.19
C GLY A 313 23.13 -6.66 -8.53
N GLY A 314 21.87 -6.98 -8.21
CA GLY A 314 20.69 -6.13 -8.33
C GLY A 314 20.49 -5.18 -7.14
N LEU A 315 19.33 -4.52 -7.10
CA LEU A 315 18.85 -3.71 -5.99
C LEU A 315 17.79 -4.48 -5.19
N ILE A 316 17.78 -4.25 -3.88
CA ILE A 316 16.66 -4.56 -2.99
C ILE A 316 16.26 -3.27 -2.26
N SER A 317 14.99 -2.90 -2.29
CA SER A 317 14.44 -1.88 -1.40
C SER A 317 13.83 -2.55 -0.17
N PHE A 318 14.05 -1.97 1.01
CA PHE A 318 13.19 -2.17 2.17
C PHE A 318 12.20 -1.01 2.19
N ASN A 319 10.94 -1.30 1.86
CA ASN A 319 9.92 -0.28 1.62
C ASN A 319 9.47 0.39 2.93
N ASN A 320 9.55 -0.34 4.03
CA ASN A 320 9.27 0.10 5.39
C ASN A 320 10.47 0.82 6.04
N PHE A 321 10.24 1.48 7.18
CA PHE A 321 11.31 1.91 8.08
C PHE A 321 12.09 0.69 8.59
N LEU A 322 13.39 0.61 8.29
CA LEU A 322 14.19 -0.60 8.47
C LEU A 322 14.98 -0.54 9.79
N SER A 323 14.55 -1.34 10.76
CA SER A 323 15.24 -1.58 12.03
C SER A 323 16.43 -2.55 11.85
N THR A 324 17.59 -2.21 12.39
CA THR A 324 18.82 -3.03 12.38
C THR A 324 19.61 -2.85 13.68
N THR A 325 20.61 -3.69 13.95
CA THR A 325 21.48 -3.57 15.13
C THR A 325 22.96 -3.67 14.76
N THR A 326 23.84 -3.02 15.52
CA THR A 326 25.30 -3.27 15.43
C THR A 326 25.72 -4.56 16.13
N GLU A 327 24.85 -5.17 16.92
CA GLU A 327 25.12 -6.38 17.70
C GLU A 327 24.80 -7.65 16.90
N LYS A 328 25.86 -8.30 16.41
CA LYS A 328 25.79 -9.49 15.55
C LYS A 328 24.92 -10.61 16.15
N ASP A 329 25.09 -10.88 17.44
CA ASP A 329 24.50 -12.06 18.08
C ASP A 329 23.01 -11.89 18.36
N ILE A 330 22.55 -10.66 18.62
CA ILE A 330 21.11 -10.32 18.66
C ILE A 330 20.47 -10.58 17.29
N ALA A 331 21.10 -10.11 16.22
CA ALA A 331 20.62 -10.35 14.86
C ALA A 331 20.66 -11.84 14.46
N LEU A 332 21.64 -12.62 14.90
CA LEU A 332 21.63 -14.08 14.70
C LEU A 332 20.49 -14.75 15.47
N GLY A 333 20.28 -14.38 16.75
CA GLY A 333 19.16 -14.89 17.55
C GLY A 333 17.80 -14.67 16.88
N LEU A 334 17.58 -13.45 16.37
CA LEU A 334 16.37 -13.10 15.60
C LEU A 334 16.19 -13.93 14.32
N ALA A 335 17.28 -14.30 13.64
CA ALA A 335 17.22 -15.18 12.47
C ALA A 335 16.82 -16.61 12.84
N TYR A 336 17.37 -17.16 13.94
CA TYR A 336 17.00 -18.50 14.42
C TYR A 336 15.55 -18.57 14.90
N SER A 337 15.05 -17.57 15.63
CA SER A 337 13.67 -17.51 16.13
C SER A 337 12.60 -17.34 15.05
N ALA A 338 12.96 -16.97 13.82
CA ALA A 338 12.00 -16.57 12.79
C ALA A 338 11.31 -17.73 12.03
N SER A 339 11.34 -18.96 12.54
CA SER A 339 10.73 -20.11 11.88
C SER A 339 10.22 -21.16 12.87
N GLU A 340 8.91 -21.10 13.15
CA GLU A 340 8.06 -22.25 13.50
C GLU A 340 7.28 -22.78 12.28
N ASN A 341 7.44 -22.15 11.11
CA ASN A 341 6.64 -22.37 9.90
C ASN A 341 7.49 -23.02 8.78
N VAL A 342 6.97 -24.06 8.14
CA VAL A 342 7.72 -24.99 7.26
C VAL A 342 8.16 -24.36 5.93
N ASP A 343 7.59 -23.22 5.55
CA ASP A 343 7.89 -22.50 4.30
C ASP A 343 8.76 -21.24 4.48
N MET A 344 9.39 -21.11 5.65
CA MET A 344 10.34 -20.03 5.99
C MET A 344 11.80 -20.48 5.88
N VAL A 345 12.58 -19.73 5.11
CA VAL A 345 14.04 -19.78 5.10
C VAL A 345 14.57 -18.75 6.10
N ARG A 346 15.58 -19.11 6.91
CA ARG A 346 16.18 -18.18 7.89
C ARG A 346 17.24 -17.32 7.19
N ILE A 347 17.19 -16.01 7.41
CA ILE A 347 18.06 -15.04 6.74
C ILE A 347 18.79 -14.18 7.78
N PHE A 348 20.10 -14.04 7.57
CA PHE A 348 20.98 -13.17 8.32
C PHE A 348 21.62 -12.14 7.37
N PHE A 349 21.11 -10.92 7.38
CA PHE A 349 21.66 -9.82 6.58
C PHE A 349 22.89 -9.22 7.27
N ILE A 350 23.95 -9.03 6.49
CA ILE A 350 25.12 -8.21 6.82
C ILE A 350 25.09 -6.99 5.89
N MET A 351 24.84 -5.80 6.44
CA MET A 351 24.67 -4.58 5.65
C MET A 351 25.87 -3.65 5.86
N SER A 352 26.61 -3.36 4.79
CA SER A 352 27.70 -2.38 4.78
C SER A 352 27.14 -0.98 4.54
N ILE A 353 27.43 -0.07 5.46
CA ILE A 353 26.87 1.28 5.53
C ILE A 353 28.00 2.31 5.40
N ASP A 354 27.91 3.18 4.41
CA ASP A 354 28.73 4.39 4.31
C ASP A 354 27.97 5.59 4.93
N PRO A 355 28.45 6.17 6.05
CA PRO A 355 27.80 7.31 6.69
C PRO A 355 27.89 8.64 5.92
N CYS A 356 28.60 8.69 4.79
CA CYS A 356 28.58 9.85 3.90
C CYS A 356 27.39 9.86 2.92
N ILE A 357 26.60 8.78 2.83
CA ILE A 357 25.41 8.70 1.97
C ILE A 357 24.26 9.52 2.55
N LYS A 358 24.11 10.76 2.06
CA LYS A 358 23.09 11.72 2.54
C LYS A 358 21.67 11.46 2.05
N SER A 359 21.49 10.69 0.97
CA SER A 359 20.17 10.50 0.34
C SER A 359 19.29 9.49 1.07
N THR A 360 19.87 8.64 1.92
CA THR A 360 19.15 7.62 2.69
C THR A 360 19.37 7.82 4.19
N PRO A 361 18.52 8.61 4.88
CA PRO A 361 18.68 8.87 6.31
C PRO A 361 18.58 7.62 7.18
N PHE A 362 19.52 7.50 8.11
CA PHE A 362 19.53 6.50 9.18
C PHE A 362 20.19 7.07 10.43
N ALA A 363 19.81 6.58 11.61
CA ALA A 363 20.42 6.99 12.87
C ALA A 363 20.42 5.86 13.90
N SER A 364 21.36 5.89 14.84
CA SER A 364 21.17 5.18 16.10
C SER A 364 20.08 5.91 16.89
N ILE A 365 19.09 5.15 17.37
CA ILE A 365 17.94 5.72 18.09
C ILE A 365 17.93 5.42 19.58
N LYS A 366 19.03 4.92 20.14
CA LYS A 366 19.13 4.49 21.56
C LYS A 366 18.74 5.57 22.58
N LYS A 367 18.90 6.85 22.24
CA LYS A 367 18.51 7.99 23.11
C LYS A 367 17.04 8.37 22.98
N GLU A 368 16.43 8.16 21.82
CA GLU A 368 15.09 8.61 21.46
C GLU A 368 14.03 7.50 21.62
N SER A 369 14.41 6.25 21.30
CA SER A 369 13.61 5.02 21.44
C SER A 369 13.01 4.84 22.84
N TYR A 370 11.88 4.15 22.94
CA TYR A 370 11.35 3.66 24.20
C TYR A 370 12.32 2.65 24.86
N PHE A 371 12.97 1.79 24.07
CA PHE A 371 13.90 0.78 24.54
C PHE A 371 15.34 1.33 24.63
N LYS A 372 15.65 1.95 25.78
CA LYS A 372 16.92 2.68 26.01
C LYS A 372 18.19 1.82 26.02
N GLU A 373 18.08 0.50 26.04
CA GLU A 373 19.25 -0.40 26.07
C GLU A 373 19.65 -0.95 24.70
N GLU A 374 18.76 -0.97 23.72
CA GLU A 374 19.00 -1.61 22.43
C GLU A 374 19.94 -0.78 21.54
N ALA A 375 20.93 -1.43 20.91
CA ALA A 375 21.83 -0.81 19.93
C ALA A 375 21.18 -0.65 18.53
N GLU A 376 19.92 -0.19 18.49
CA GLU A 376 19.16 -0.05 17.25
C GLU A 376 19.72 1.09 16.37
N ILE A 377 19.94 0.78 15.09
CA ILE A 377 20.11 1.71 13.98
C ILE A 377 18.85 1.62 13.12
N LEU A 378 18.05 2.69 13.12
CA LEU A 378 16.82 2.80 12.35
C LEU A 378 17.06 3.58 11.05
N PHE A 379 16.69 2.97 9.94
CA PHE A 379 16.72 3.55 8.60
C PHE A 379 15.33 4.08 8.21
N SER A 380 15.29 5.14 7.42
CA SER A 380 14.04 5.66 6.87
C SER A 380 13.37 4.70 5.88
N MET A 381 12.09 4.93 5.56
CA MET A 381 11.36 4.14 4.57
C MET A 381 11.97 4.21 3.17
N HIS A 382 11.70 3.18 2.35
CA HIS A 382 12.34 2.96 1.04
C HIS A 382 13.87 3.18 1.11
N THR A 383 14.54 2.36 1.92
CA THR A 383 16.01 2.27 1.99
C THR A 383 16.48 1.20 1.00
N VAL A 384 17.38 1.56 0.09
CA VAL A 384 17.83 0.68 -1.00
C VAL A 384 19.25 0.16 -0.76
N PHE A 385 19.48 -1.10 -1.08
CA PHE A 385 20.78 -1.75 -1.04
C PHE A 385 21.10 -2.48 -2.35
N ARG A 386 22.40 -2.55 -2.67
CA ARG A 386 22.97 -3.47 -3.66
C ARG A 386 23.08 -4.86 -3.04
N VAL A 387 22.62 -5.90 -3.73
CA VAL A 387 22.69 -7.30 -3.25
C VAL A 387 24.06 -7.90 -3.58
N GLY A 388 24.82 -8.27 -2.55
CA GLY A 388 26.15 -8.89 -2.63
C GLY A 388 26.09 -10.42 -2.75
N ALA A 389 26.93 -11.15 -2.01
CA ALA A 389 26.87 -12.61 -2.00
C ALA A 389 25.83 -13.16 -1.01
N THR A 390 25.08 -14.17 -1.46
CA THR A 390 24.30 -15.07 -0.60
C THR A 390 25.08 -16.35 -0.36
N LYS A 391 25.16 -16.80 0.89
CA LYS A 391 25.89 -18.01 1.32
C LYS A 391 25.08 -18.75 2.37
N GLN A 392 24.91 -20.06 2.24
CA GLN A 392 24.38 -20.87 3.35
C GLN A 392 25.45 -20.95 4.45
N ILE A 393 25.06 -20.74 5.70
CA ILE A 393 25.94 -20.78 6.88
C ILE A 393 25.48 -21.78 7.94
N ASP A 394 24.22 -22.23 7.88
CA ASP A 394 23.73 -23.41 8.60
C ASP A 394 22.93 -24.28 7.62
N ASN A 395 23.32 -25.55 7.53
CA ASN A 395 22.67 -26.54 6.67
C ASN A 395 21.49 -27.25 7.34
N GLU A 396 21.48 -27.33 8.68
CA GLU A 396 20.43 -28.00 9.46
C GLU A 396 19.25 -27.06 9.71
N ASN A 397 19.52 -25.76 9.91
CA ASN A 397 18.51 -24.74 10.19
C ASN A 397 18.12 -23.88 8.97
N GLU A 398 18.59 -24.20 7.76
CA GLU A 398 18.41 -23.40 6.52
C GLU A 398 18.74 -21.90 6.71
N LEU A 399 19.86 -21.59 7.37
CA LEU A 399 20.30 -20.21 7.60
C LEU A 399 21.22 -19.73 6.47
N TYR A 400 20.81 -18.65 5.81
CA TYR A 400 21.60 -18.00 4.76
C TYR A 400 22.07 -16.61 5.19
N GLN A 401 23.38 -16.40 5.12
CA GLN A 401 23.98 -15.08 5.17
C GLN A 401 23.77 -14.37 3.84
N VAL A 402 23.36 -13.10 3.88
CA VAL A 402 23.21 -12.26 2.69
C VAL A 402 23.93 -10.94 2.91
N GLU A 403 24.91 -10.67 2.08
CA GLU A 403 25.66 -9.41 2.06
C GLU A 403 24.87 -8.34 1.31
N LEU A 404 24.72 -7.15 1.90
CA LEU A 404 24.09 -5.97 1.32
C LEU A 404 25.03 -4.75 1.45
N GLN A 405 24.95 -3.81 0.51
CA GLN A 405 25.67 -2.53 0.57
C GLN A 405 24.70 -1.37 0.34
N LEU A 406 24.69 -0.36 1.22
CA LEU A 406 23.83 0.81 1.09
C LEU A 406 24.15 1.58 -0.20
N THR A 407 23.13 1.93 -1.00
CA THR A 407 23.29 2.69 -2.24
C THR A 407 23.02 4.19 -2.04
N SER A 408 23.74 5.04 -2.77
CA SER A 408 23.48 6.47 -2.90
C SER A 408 22.77 6.80 -4.23
N ASP A 409 22.43 8.07 -4.41
CA ASP A 409 21.88 8.61 -5.67
C ASP A 409 22.90 8.58 -6.84
N ASP A 410 24.15 8.20 -6.57
CA ASP A 410 25.21 7.98 -7.55
C ASP A 410 25.16 6.58 -8.18
N ASP A 411 24.40 5.63 -7.60
CA ASP A 411 24.15 4.33 -8.25
C ASP A 411 23.32 4.56 -9.52
N GLN A 412 23.94 4.32 -10.67
CA GLN A 412 23.35 4.58 -11.99
C GLN A 412 22.03 3.84 -12.20
N GLN A 413 21.85 2.65 -11.62
CA GLN A 413 20.60 1.89 -11.77
C GLN A 413 19.50 2.50 -10.89
N LEU A 414 19.81 2.83 -9.63
CA LEU A 414 18.86 3.49 -8.73
C LEU A 414 18.46 4.87 -9.25
N ARG A 415 19.40 5.65 -9.78
CA ARG A 415 19.11 6.97 -10.36
C ARG A 415 18.19 6.88 -11.59
N LEU A 416 18.49 5.98 -12.54
CA LEU A 416 17.64 5.75 -13.72
C LEU A 416 16.27 5.13 -13.37
N LEU A 417 16.10 4.60 -12.16
CA LEU A 417 14.81 4.26 -11.56
C LEU A 417 14.13 5.54 -11.05
N THR A 418 14.75 6.23 -10.10
CA THR A 418 14.22 7.41 -9.41
C THR A 418 13.82 8.54 -10.37
N ASP A 419 14.63 8.84 -11.39
CA ASP A 419 14.35 9.93 -12.33
C ASP A 419 13.07 9.62 -13.17
N ARG A 420 12.93 8.41 -13.73
CA ARG A 420 11.71 7.97 -14.46
C ARG A 420 10.49 7.81 -13.56
N ILE A 421 10.71 7.37 -12.31
CA ILE A 421 9.68 7.31 -11.27
C ILE A 421 9.14 8.73 -10.98
N ARG A 422 10.03 9.72 -10.88
CA ARG A 422 9.67 11.13 -10.63
C ARG A 422 8.99 11.78 -11.81
N GLU A 423 9.45 11.58 -13.05
CA GLU A 423 8.75 12.04 -14.27
C GLU A 423 7.28 11.61 -14.25
N GLN A 424 7.02 10.34 -13.93
CA GLN A 424 5.68 9.74 -13.84
C GLN A 424 4.84 10.16 -12.63
N ALA A 425 5.43 10.83 -11.65
CA ALA A 425 4.77 11.38 -10.46
C ALA A 425 5.02 12.89 -10.32
N SER A 426 5.32 13.56 -11.44
CA SER A 426 5.61 14.99 -11.52
C SER A 426 4.36 15.81 -11.86
N GLY A 427 4.48 17.13 -11.71
CA GLY A 427 3.37 18.07 -11.87
C GLY A 427 2.55 18.23 -10.60
N GLY A 428 2.24 19.48 -10.27
CA GLY A 428 1.32 19.82 -9.18
C GLY A 428 1.87 19.76 -7.76
N THR A 429 0.96 19.99 -6.81
CA THR A 429 1.20 19.92 -5.36
C THR A 429 1.38 18.48 -4.88
N GLY A 430 1.87 18.29 -3.64
CA GLY A 430 1.95 16.96 -3.02
C GLY A 430 0.61 16.22 -3.02
N TRP A 431 -0.49 16.92 -2.76
CA TRP A 431 -1.84 16.35 -2.80
C TRP A 431 -2.32 15.98 -4.22
N GLN A 432 -2.03 16.81 -5.24
CA GLN A 432 -2.28 16.46 -6.65
C GLN A 432 -1.51 15.20 -7.06
N ARG A 433 -0.23 15.11 -6.66
CA ARG A 433 0.62 13.93 -6.89
C ARG A 433 0.12 12.69 -6.14
N LEU A 434 -0.44 12.87 -4.94
CA LEU A 434 -1.07 11.79 -4.17
C LEU A 434 -2.30 11.25 -4.89
N GLY A 435 -3.19 12.11 -5.40
CA GLY A 435 -4.34 11.68 -6.19
C GLY A 435 -3.94 10.89 -7.44
N ASN A 436 -2.92 11.38 -8.17
CA ASN A 436 -2.35 10.69 -9.34
C ASN A 436 -1.76 9.32 -8.97
N LEU A 437 -1.19 9.18 -7.78
CA LEU A 437 -0.69 7.92 -7.24
C LEU A 437 -1.83 6.98 -6.83
N LEU A 438 -2.87 7.48 -6.14
CA LEU A 438 -4.05 6.71 -5.74
C LEU A 438 -4.78 6.11 -6.95
N LEU A 439 -4.94 6.90 -8.02
CA LEU A 439 -5.41 6.42 -9.33
C LEU A 439 -4.52 5.28 -9.86
N LYS A 440 -3.20 5.48 -9.91
CA LYS A 440 -2.25 4.48 -10.42
C LYS A 440 -2.21 3.17 -9.60
N ILE A 441 -2.52 3.22 -8.30
CA ILE A 441 -2.64 2.02 -7.45
C ILE A 441 -4.07 1.47 -7.31
N GLY A 442 -5.04 2.01 -8.04
CA GLY A 442 -6.41 1.52 -8.08
C GLY A 442 -7.27 1.87 -6.86
N GLN A 443 -6.87 2.87 -6.07
CA GLN A 443 -7.63 3.37 -4.91
C GLN A 443 -8.55 4.51 -5.35
N PHE A 444 -9.45 4.21 -6.29
CA PHE A 444 -10.29 5.19 -6.97
C PHE A 444 -11.14 6.03 -6.01
N ASN A 445 -11.78 5.41 -5.01
CA ASN A 445 -12.61 6.12 -4.02
C ASN A 445 -11.79 7.16 -3.22
N LYS A 446 -10.56 6.83 -2.81
CA LYS A 446 -9.69 7.77 -2.07
C LYS A 446 -9.09 8.84 -2.96
N ALA A 447 -8.91 8.57 -4.26
CA ALA A 447 -8.65 9.62 -5.23
C ALA A 447 -9.87 10.55 -5.38
N GLU A 448 -11.10 10.01 -5.43
CA GLU A 448 -12.37 10.75 -5.48
C GLU A 448 -12.51 11.71 -4.30
N GLU A 449 -12.42 11.18 -3.07
CA GLU A 449 -12.47 11.94 -1.82
C GLU A 449 -11.41 13.06 -1.81
N LEU A 450 -10.17 12.75 -2.19
CA LEU A 450 -9.09 13.73 -2.25
C LEU A 450 -9.35 14.83 -3.28
N TYR A 451 -9.77 14.49 -4.50
CA TYR A 451 -10.00 15.48 -5.55
C TYR A 451 -11.23 16.35 -5.27
N ASN A 452 -12.29 15.79 -4.66
CA ASN A 452 -13.43 16.58 -4.19
C ASN A 452 -12.99 17.60 -3.12
N VAL A 453 -12.21 17.17 -2.12
CA VAL A 453 -11.70 18.05 -1.06
C VAL A 453 -10.74 19.12 -1.60
N LEU A 454 -9.93 18.82 -2.61
CA LEU A 454 -9.07 19.81 -3.29
C LEU A 454 -9.87 20.78 -4.18
N LEU A 455 -10.93 20.30 -4.82
CA LEU A 455 -11.85 21.09 -5.64
C LEU A 455 -12.64 22.10 -4.80
N GLU A 456 -13.13 21.70 -3.62
CA GLU A 456 -13.81 22.60 -2.67
C GLU A 456 -12.89 23.71 -2.13
N GLN A 457 -11.59 23.41 -1.98
CA GLN A 457 -10.62 24.32 -1.38
C GLN A 457 -9.96 25.29 -2.37
N THR A 458 -9.95 25.00 -3.67
CA THR A 458 -9.30 25.88 -4.65
C THR A 458 -10.21 27.01 -5.14
N SER A 459 -9.65 28.22 -5.17
CA SER A 459 -10.22 29.36 -5.88
C SER A 459 -9.73 29.47 -7.34
N ASN A 460 -8.76 28.65 -7.75
CA ASN A 460 -8.11 28.74 -9.05
C ASN A 460 -8.87 27.88 -10.09
N GLU A 461 -9.50 28.53 -11.06
CA GLU A 461 -10.26 27.87 -12.13
C GLU A 461 -9.42 26.86 -12.94
N GLY A 462 -8.12 27.11 -13.16
CA GLY A 462 -7.23 26.17 -13.82
C GLY A 462 -6.98 24.89 -12.99
N GLU A 463 -6.96 25.01 -11.67
CA GLU A 463 -6.93 23.85 -10.77
C GLU A 463 -8.27 23.12 -10.71
N LYS A 464 -9.40 23.84 -10.66
CA LYS A 464 -10.74 23.22 -10.74
C LYS A 464 -10.89 22.37 -12.01
N ALA A 465 -10.46 22.91 -13.16
CA ALA A 465 -10.46 22.18 -14.42
C ALA A 465 -9.50 20.97 -14.43
N HIS A 466 -8.45 20.98 -13.61
CA HIS A 466 -7.61 19.80 -13.39
C HIS A 466 -8.32 18.78 -12.49
N TYR A 467 -8.86 19.19 -11.34
CA TYR A 467 -9.56 18.30 -10.40
C TYR A 467 -10.80 17.65 -11.02
N TYR A 468 -11.61 18.41 -11.78
CA TYR A 468 -12.71 17.86 -12.56
C TYR A 468 -12.23 16.85 -13.62
N ASN A 469 -11.12 17.10 -14.33
CA ASN A 469 -10.53 16.09 -15.21
C ASN A 469 -10.08 14.83 -14.46
N GLN A 470 -9.55 14.96 -13.24
CA GLN A 470 -9.17 13.80 -12.44
C GLN A 470 -10.39 13.04 -11.89
N LEU A 471 -11.46 13.72 -11.46
CA LEU A 471 -12.72 13.09 -11.05
C LEU A 471 -13.40 12.37 -12.23
N GLY A 472 -13.38 12.96 -13.43
CA GLY A 472 -13.83 12.26 -14.64
C GLY A 472 -13.03 10.98 -14.92
N THR A 473 -11.73 11.02 -14.60
CA THR A 473 -10.83 9.86 -14.72
C THR A 473 -11.05 8.82 -13.61
N VAL A 474 -11.39 9.23 -12.39
CA VAL A 474 -11.84 8.33 -11.31
C VAL A 474 -13.06 7.54 -11.75
N HIS A 475 -14.11 8.24 -12.21
CA HIS A 475 -15.36 7.61 -12.60
C HIS A 475 -15.24 6.75 -13.87
N LEU A 476 -14.40 7.14 -14.83
CA LEU A 476 -14.05 6.30 -15.97
C LEU A 476 -13.37 4.97 -15.55
N TYR A 477 -12.58 4.96 -14.46
CA TYR A 477 -12.02 3.73 -13.90
C TYR A 477 -12.97 2.94 -12.99
N GLN A 478 -14.11 3.53 -12.60
CA GLN A 478 -15.22 2.87 -11.89
C GLN A 478 -16.34 2.42 -12.85
N ASP A 479 -16.14 2.56 -14.17
CA ASP A 479 -17.13 2.33 -15.24
C ASP A 479 -18.39 3.22 -15.16
N ASP A 480 -18.37 4.28 -14.34
CA ASP A 480 -19.43 5.30 -14.23
C ASP A 480 -19.26 6.37 -15.32
N TYR A 481 -19.65 5.97 -16.53
CA TYR A 481 -19.50 6.79 -17.73
C TYR A 481 -20.34 8.09 -17.70
N GLU A 482 -21.46 8.13 -16.98
CA GLU A 482 -22.31 9.32 -16.89
C GLU A 482 -21.67 10.39 -16.00
N LYS A 483 -21.16 10.03 -14.81
CA LYS A 483 -20.35 10.95 -14.02
C LYS A 483 -19.06 11.32 -14.75
N ALA A 484 -18.39 10.37 -15.40
CA ALA A 484 -17.16 10.64 -16.14
C ALA A 484 -17.34 11.74 -17.19
N ILE A 485 -18.39 11.66 -18.02
CA ILE A 485 -18.75 12.71 -18.99
C ILE A 485 -19.05 14.03 -18.28
N TRP A 486 -19.91 14.04 -17.26
CA TRP A 486 -20.27 15.26 -16.53
C TRP A 486 -19.06 16.01 -15.97
N TYR A 487 -18.11 15.27 -15.41
CA TYR A 487 -16.86 15.84 -14.87
C TYR A 487 -15.92 16.34 -15.96
N TYR A 488 -15.76 15.63 -17.08
CA TYR A 488 -14.96 16.11 -18.21
C TYR A 488 -15.60 17.33 -18.90
N GLU A 489 -16.93 17.38 -19.02
CA GLU A 489 -17.68 18.55 -19.49
C GLU A 489 -17.50 19.75 -18.54
N LYS A 490 -17.53 19.54 -17.22
CA LYS A 490 -17.23 20.60 -16.23
C LYS A 490 -15.81 21.13 -16.33
N ALA A 491 -14.84 20.27 -16.61
CA ALA A 491 -13.47 20.69 -16.87
C ALA A 491 -13.34 21.49 -18.17
N LEU A 492 -13.98 21.02 -19.26
CA LEU A 492 -14.02 21.69 -20.55
C LEU A 492 -14.66 23.07 -20.47
N GLU A 493 -15.82 23.20 -19.80
CA GLU A 493 -16.55 24.46 -19.62
C GLU A 493 -15.71 25.56 -18.96
N ILE A 494 -14.77 25.18 -18.09
CA ILE A 494 -13.82 26.11 -17.46
C ILE A 494 -12.64 26.39 -18.40
N GLN A 495 -12.12 25.37 -19.08
CA GLN A 495 -11.00 25.52 -20.02
C GLN A 495 -11.34 26.42 -21.21
N GLU A 496 -12.53 26.29 -21.80
CA GLU A 496 -13.00 27.15 -22.90
C GLU A 496 -13.09 28.64 -22.51
N LYS A 497 -13.30 28.93 -21.23
CA LYS A 497 -13.37 30.30 -20.69
C LYS A 497 -12.01 30.87 -20.27
N THR A 498 -11.03 30.00 -20.00
CA THR A 498 -9.75 30.38 -19.37
C THR A 498 -8.53 30.21 -20.27
N LEU A 499 -8.64 29.44 -21.36
CA LEU A 499 -7.54 29.10 -22.26
C LEU A 499 -7.81 29.59 -23.70
N PRO A 500 -6.76 29.93 -24.47
CA PRO A 500 -6.89 30.18 -25.90
C PRO A 500 -7.47 28.97 -26.65
N SER A 501 -8.23 29.21 -27.73
CA SER A 501 -8.89 28.15 -28.52
C SER A 501 -7.94 27.16 -29.21
N ASN A 502 -6.64 27.46 -29.27
CA ASN A 502 -5.59 26.57 -29.76
C ASN A 502 -4.74 25.92 -28.64
N HIS A 503 -5.16 26.04 -27.38
CA HIS A 503 -4.41 25.51 -26.25
C HIS A 503 -4.56 23.98 -26.13
N PRO A 504 -3.46 23.19 -26.00
CA PRO A 504 -3.52 21.73 -25.98
C PRO A 504 -4.46 21.10 -24.95
N GLY A 505 -4.69 21.79 -23.81
CA GLY A 505 -5.62 21.31 -22.78
C GLY A 505 -7.05 21.08 -23.29
N LEU A 506 -7.53 21.91 -24.22
CA LEU A 506 -8.86 21.73 -24.84
C LEU A 506 -8.92 20.40 -25.61
N ALA A 507 -7.89 20.11 -26.41
CA ALA A 507 -7.78 18.83 -27.12
C ALA A 507 -7.70 17.63 -26.16
N THR A 508 -7.04 17.77 -25.00
CA THR A 508 -7.08 16.75 -23.94
C THR A 508 -8.50 16.53 -23.42
N SER A 509 -9.24 17.60 -23.11
CA SER A 509 -10.59 17.48 -22.56
C SER A 509 -11.60 16.92 -23.57
N TYR A 510 -11.55 17.31 -24.85
CA TYR A 510 -12.37 16.66 -25.90
C TYR A 510 -12.00 15.18 -26.07
N ASN A 511 -10.70 14.85 -26.17
CA ASN A 511 -10.23 13.46 -26.26
C ASN A 511 -10.67 12.61 -25.05
N ASN A 512 -10.74 13.19 -23.85
CA ASN A 512 -11.23 12.49 -22.66
C ASN A 512 -12.72 12.13 -22.81
N ILE A 513 -13.58 13.08 -23.22
CA ILE A 513 -15.01 12.82 -23.47
C ILE A 513 -15.19 11.79 -24.60
N GLY A 514 -14.43 11.92 -25.71
CA GLY A 514 -14.41 10.95 -26.79
C GLY A 514 -13.98 9.54 -26.33
N SER A 515 -13.03 9.47 -25.39
CA SER A 515 -12.58 8.21 -24.78
C SER A 515 -13.67 7.55 -23.93
N VAL A 516 -14.50 8.33 -23.20
CA VAL A 516 -15.66 7.78 -22.50
C VAL A 516 -16.69 7.23 -23.49
N TYR A 517 -17.05 7.99 -24.53
CA TYR A 517 -17.98 7.48 -25.55
C TYR A 517 -17.44 6.25 -26.29
N ASN A 518 -16.13 6.12 -26.47
CA ASN A 518 -15.49 4.93 -27.01
C ASN A 518 -15.61 3.73 -26.05
N ALA A 519 -15.42 3.92 -24.75
CA ALA A 519 -15.66 2.88 -23.73
C ALA A 519 -17.12 2.42 -23.69
N MET A 520 -18.07 3.36 -23.86
CA MET A 520 -19.51 3.06 -24.02
C MET A 520 -19.87 2.41 -25.38
N GLY A 521 -18.91 2.13 -26.27
CA GLY A 521 -19.16 1.61 -27.62
C GLY A 521 -19.88 2.59 -28.57
N GLN A 522 -20.02 3.86 -28.19
CA GLN A 522 -20.71 4.91 -28.95
C GLN A 522 -19.77 5.58 -29.96
N TYR A 523 -19.12 4.78 -30.81
CA TYR A 523 -18.03 5.19 -31.71
C TYR A 523 -18.35 6.44 -32.57
N SER A 524 -19.59 6.58 -33.03
CA SER A 524 -20.01 7.75 -33.82
C SER A 524 -20.03 9.07 -33.02
N LYS A 525 -20.21 9.01 -31.70
CA LYS A 525 -19.99 10.17 -30.81
C LYS A 525 -18.52 10.33 -30.46
N ALA A 526 -17.81 9.22 -30.20
CA ALA A 526 -16.37 9.26 -29.91
C ALA A 526 -15.56 9.95 -31.02
N LEU A 527 -16.00 9.82 -32.29
CA LEU A 527 -15.39 10.44 -33.47
C LEU A 527 -15.84 11.91 -33.70
N SER A 528 -16.82 12.43 -32.95
CA SER A 528 -17.23 13.85 -33.02
C SER A 528 -16.55 14.73 -31.96
N PHE A 529 -15.63 14.15 -31.18
CA PHE A 529 -14.76 14.81 -30.19
C PHE A 529 -13.28 14.63 -30.61
#